data_AF-A0A3A9J235-F1
#
_entry.id   AF-A0A3A9J235-F1
#
_cell.length_a   1.000
_cell.length_b   1.000
_cell.length_c   1.000
_cell.angle_alpha   90.00
_cell.angle_beta   90.00
_cell.angle_gamma   90.00
#
_symmetry.space_group_name_H-M   'P 1'
#
loop_
_entity.id
_entity.type
_entity.pdbx_description
1 polymer ?
#
loop_
_entity_poly.entity_id
_entity_poly.type
_entity_poly.pdbx_seq_one_letter_code
_entity_poly.pdbx_strand_id
1 'polypeptide(L)'
;PPVAVSDAASVTKGKVLVATGDVLLNDSDPEGGPLSVVAVNGQAAKVGTPLVGTYGTLLLGADGRYTYTLASDQPNVQALGAGQVVTETFRYTLSDGQSHLVQQPGPWQNLLSFSESFDNAGWSRFSVPGTLPLVAADVAADPFGQTTTADRVTLSGIASGLYQDAAVTGQHSFSVWMRLVSGDGHFSFNYYDGGSNNLQSAVATGEWQRFTWTFTGNGAGSGNVALMHDFNQAATGVFEVWG
;
A
#
# COMPACT_ATOMS: atom_id res chain seq x y z
N PRO A 1 2.52 13.20 5.19
CA PRO A 1 3.56 12.28 4.70
C PRO A 1 4.81 13.06 4.32
N PRO A 2 6.01 12.48 4.45
CA PRO A 2 7.25 13.11 4.05
C PRO A 2 7.19 13.51 2.58
N VAL A 3 7.72 14.69 2.30
CA VAL A 3 7.89 15.22 0.95
C VAL A 3 9.38 15.18 0.64
N ALA A 4 9.74 14.31 -0.30
CA ALA A 4 11.09 14.21 -0.83
C ALA A 4 11.30 15.24 -1.96
N VAL A 5 12.44 15.90 -1.96
CA VAL A 5 12.91 16.82 -3.01
C VAL A 5 14.14 16.21 -3.66
N SER A 6 14.24 16.25 -4.99
CA SER A 6 15.35 15.62 -5.69
C SER A 6 16.69 16.31 -5.42
N ASP A 7 17.70 15.50 -5.08
CA ASP A 7 19.09 15.93 -5.02
C ASP A 7 19.83 15.71 -6.32
N ALA A 8 20.85 16.54 -6.54
CA ALA A 8 21.77 16.40 -7.64
C ALA A 8 23.22 16.58 -7.16
N ALA A 9 24.09 15.70 -7.64
CA ALA A 9 25.54 15.84 -7.50
C ALA A 9 26.22 15.38 -8.79
N SER A 10 27.46 15.82 -8.96
CA SER A 10 28.26 15.47 -10.14
C SER A 10 29.65 15.00 -9.73
N VAL A 11 30.10 13.96 -10.41
CA VAL A 11 31.49 13.51 -10.40
C VAL A 11 32.06 13.66 -11.81
N THR A 12 33.38 13.72 -11.93
CA THR A 12 34.08 13.87 -13.20
C THR A 12 35.31 12.99 -13.21
N LYS A 13 35.35 12.03 -14.16
CA LYS A 13 36.50 11.16 -14.41
C LYS A 13 37.80 11.99 -14.49
N GLY A 14 38.81 11.59 -13.74
CA GLY A 14 40.12 12.27 -13.70
C GLY A 14 40.16 13.59 -12.94
N LYS A 15 39.05 14.01 -12.29
CA LYS A 15 39.01 15.21 -11.44
C LYS A 15 38.38 14.92 -10.08
N VAL A 16 37.05 14.75 -10.05
CA VAL A 16 36.28 14.54 -8.82
C VAL A 16 35.67 13.15 -8.90
N LEU A 17 36.20 12.20 -8.14
CA LEU A 17 35.77 10.79 -8.24
C LEU A 17 34.70 10.42 -7.21
N VAL A 18 34.51 11.25 -6.20
CA VAL A 18 33.59 11.01 -5.10
C VAL A 18 32.71 12.24 -4.93
N ALA A 19 31.41 12.01 -4.80
CA ALA A 19 30.44 13.01 -4.35
C ALA A 19 29.85 12.58 -3.01
N THR A 20 29.66 13.53 -2.12
CA THR A 20 29.04 13.33 -0.81
C THR A 20 27.96 14.37 -0.59
N GLY A 21 26.93 14.00 0.15
CA GLY A 21 25.89 14.94 0.56
C GLY A 21 24.93 14.28 1.54
N ASP A 22 23.79 14.93 1.74
CA ASP A 22 22.72 14.48 2.61
C ASP A 22 21.39 14.75 1.90
N VAL A 23 20.62 13.69 1.63
CA VAL A 23 19.34 13.79 0.91
C VAL A 23 18.24 14.37 1.79
N LEU A 24 18.41 14.43 3.12
CA LEU A 24 17.36 14.89 4.02
C LEU A 24 17.35 16.40 4.22
N LEU A 25 18.34 17.14 3.72
CA LEU A 25 18.50 18.58 3.98
C LEU A 25 17.40 19.45 3.36
N ASN A 26 16.86 19.02 2.22
CA ASN A 26 15.80 19.70 1.47
C ASN A 26 14.46 18.94 1.52
N ASP A 27 14.42 17.81 2.22
CA ASP A 27 13.21 17.04 2.48
C ASP A 27 12.45 17.64 3.66
N SER A 28 11.14 17.42 3.70
CA SER A 28 10.30 17.97 4.77
C SER A 28 9.21 17.01 5.19
N ASP A 29 8.81 17.12 6.44
CA ASP A 29 7.63 16.47 6.97
C ASP A 29 6.61 17.54 7.38
N PRO A 30 5.37 17.53 6.84
CA PRO A 30 4.35 18.52 7.19
C PRO A 30 4.00 18.54 8.68
N GLU A 31 4.15 17.41 9.37
CA GLU A 31 3.91 17.27 10.81
C GLU A 31 5.15 17.64 11.66
N GLY A 32 6.30 17.88 11.01
CA GLY A 32 7.56 18.25 11.65
C GLY A 32 8.32 17.08 12.27
N GLY A 33 7.97 15.83 11.90
CA GLY A 33 8.64 14.62 12.35
C GLY A 33 10.08 14.47 11.85
N PRO A 34 10.94 13.73 12.57
CA PRO A 34 12.30 13.46 12.12
C PRO A 34 12.31 12.48 10.94
N LEU A 35 13.00 12.82 9.85
CA LEU A 35 13.08 11.98 8.66
C LEU A 35 14.24 10.97 8.71
N SER A 36 14.04 9.82 8.06
CA SER A 36 15.04 8.77 7.87
C SER A 36 14.85 8.06 6.53
N VAL A 37 15.93 7.53 5.97
CA VAL A 37 15.87 6.71 4.75
C VAL A 37 15.62 5.25 5.12
N VAL A 38 14.54 4.66 4.59
CA VAL A 38 14.12 3.27 4.89
C VAL A 38 14.27 2.31 3.73
N ALA A 39 14.49 2.79 2.51
CA ALA A 39 14.81 1.95 1.36
C ALA A 39 15.64 2.71 0.31
N VAL A 40 16.47 1.97 -0.44
CA VAL A 40 17.15 2.46 -1.65
C VAL A 40 16.77 1.55 -2.80
N ASN A 41 16.32 2.13 -3.92
CA ASN A 41 15.70 1.45 -5.06
C ASN A 41 14.58 0.46 -4.65
N GLY A 42 13.79 0.83 -3.65
CA GLY A 42 12.69 -0.01 -3.13
C GLY A 42 13.14 -1.18 -2.26
N GLN A 43 14.43 -1.26 -1.89
CA GLN A 43 14.98 -2.33 -1.08
C GLN A 43 15.46 -1.80 0.27
N ALA A 44 14.81 -2.19 1.36
CA ALA A 44 15.22 -1.81 2.72
C ALA A 44 16.61 -2.33 3.07
N ALA A 45 16.94 -3.54 2.62
CA ALA A 45 18.26 -4.15 2.80
C ALA A 45 19.40 -3.40 2.10
N LYS A 46 19.10 -2.39 1.26
CA LYS A 46 20.11 -1.56 0.61
C LYS A 46 20.52 -0.32 1.39
N VAL A 47 19.76 0.08 2.41
CA VAL A 47 20.13 1.19 3.30
C VAL A 47 21.40 0.85 4.06
N GLY A 48 22.38 1.76 4.04
CA GLY A 48 23.69 1.57 4.66
C GLY A 48 24.58 0.53 3.98
N THR A 49 24.20 0.03 2.80
CA THR A 49 25.00 -0.94 2.04
C THR A 49 25.40 -0.37 0.68
N PRO A 50 26.57 -0.75 0.13
CA PRO A 50 26.95 -0.33 -1.21
C PRO A 50 25.98 -0.88 -2.28
N LEU A 51 25.42 0.04 -3.07
CA LEU A 51 24.59 -0.23 -4.23
C LEU A 51 25.39 0.09 -5.49
N VAL A 52 25.76 -0.96 -6.22
CA VAL A 52 26.47 -0.84 -7.50
C VAL A 52 25.48 -0.36 -8.56
N GLY A 53 25.76 0.81 -9.12
CA GLY A 53 25.10 1.36 -10.29
C GLY A 53 25.86 1.02 -11.58
N THR A 54 25.48 1.72 -12.63
CA THR A 54 26.03 1.67 -13.97
C THR A 54 27.42 2.28 -13.99
N TYR A 55 27.62 3.48 -13.43
CA TYR A 55 28.89 4.21 -13.57
C TYR A 55 29.70 4.26 -12.27
N GLY A 56 29.15 3.77 -11.16
CA GLY A 56 29.74 3.88 -9.84
C GLY A 56 28.92 3.19 -8.77
N THR A 57 29.26 3.45 -7.52
CA THR A 57 28.63 2.82 -6.36
C THR A 57 28.09 3.88 -5.43
N LEU A 58 26.81 3.77 -5.07
CA LEU A 58 26.16 4.59 -4.05
C LEU A 58 26.18 3.88 -2.69
N LEU A 59 26.59 4.57 -1.64
CA LEU A 59 26.31 4.20 -0.26
C LEU A 59 25.42 5.29 0.33
N LEU A 60 24.19 4.96 0.73
CA LEU A 60 23.23 5.88 1.34
C LEU A 60 22.79 5.31 2.69
N GLY A 61 23.07 6.05 3.77
CA GLY A 61 22.70 5.68 5.14
C GLY A 61 21.25 6.03 5.48
N ALA A 62 20.75 5.45 6.57
CA ALA A 62 19.42 5.78 7.11
C ALA A 62 19.32 7.24 7.59
N ASP A 63 20.46 7.85 7.90
CA ASP A 63 20.62 9.24 8.32
C ASP A 63 20.74 10.22 7.14
N GLY A 64 20.41 9.79 5.91
CA GLY A 64 20.39 10.66 4.72
C GLY A 64 21.75 10.89 4.07
N ARG A 65 22.84 10.68 4.81
CA ARG A 65 24.18 10.88 4.29
C ARG A 65 24.52 9.86 3.22
N TYR A 66 24.98 10.35 2.07
CA TYR A 66 25.41 9.52 0.97
C TYR A 66 26.85 9.76 0.55
N THR A 67 27.44 8.73 -0.07
CA THR A 67 28.68 8.79 -0.82
C THR A 67 28.46 8.07 -2.15
N TYR A 68 28.73 8.75 -3.26
CA TYR A 68 28.77 8.15 -4.58
C TYR A 68 30.22 8.13 -5.08
N THR A 69 30.72 6.95 -5.42
CA THR A 69 32.09 6.75 -5.91
C THR A 69 32.05 6.31 -7.37
N LEU A 70 32.65 7.11 -8.25
CA LEU A 70 32.77 6.81 -9.68
C LEU A 70 33.73 5.63 -9.90
N ALA A 71 33.27 4.60 -10.61
CA ALA A 71 34.09 3.44 -10.97
C ALA A 71 34.93 3.76 -12.21
N SER A 72 35.97 4.58 -12.03
CA SER A 72 36.73 5.18 -13.12
C SER A 72 37.42 4.17 -14.03
N ASP A 73 37.68 2.96 -13.56
CA ASP A 73 38.30 1.85 -14.28
C ASP A 73 37.30 1.03 -15.11
N GLN A 74 35.99 1.21 -14.92
CA GLN A 74 35.00 0.43 -15.68
C GLN A 74 34.97 0.80 -17.17
N PRO A 75 34.79 -0.18 -18.07
CA PRO A 75 34.82 0.06 -19.52
C PRO A 75 33.82 1.12 -20.01
N ASN A 76 32.63 1.18 -19.41
CA ASN A 76 31.59 2.15 -19.75
C ASN A 76 31.94 3.59 -19.33
N VAL A 77 32.61 3.78 -18.19
CA VAL A 77 33.16 5.08 -17.76
C VAL A 77 34.38 5.46 -18.62
N GLN A 78 35.18 4.46 -19.01
CA GLN A 78 36.32 4.67 -19.91
C GLN A 78 35.89 5.12 -21.30
N ALA A 79 34.75 4.62 -21.80
CA ALA A 79 34.18 4.97 -23.09
C ALA A 79 33.56 6.38 -23.15
N LEU A 80 33.38 7.07 -22.02
CA LEU A 80 32.84 8.43 -22.02
C LEU A 80 33.81 9.42 -22.68
N GLY A 81 33.31 10.16 -23.68
CA GLY A 81 34.06 11.19 -24.38
C GLY A 81 34.29 12.45 -23.55
N ALA A 82 35.23 13.29 -24.00
CA ALA A 82 35.47 14.58 -23.35
C ALA A 82 34.21 15.46 -23.39
N GLY A 83 33.79 15.97 -22.22
CA GLY A 83 32.58 16.79 -22.09
C GLY A 83 31.26 16.01 -22.14
N GLN A 84 31.29 14.68 -22.31
CA GLN A 84 30.07 13.87 -22.26
C GLN A 84 29.52 13.84 -20.83
N VAL A 85 28.21 14.08 -20.70
CA VAL A 85 27.48 13.99 -19.44
C VAL A 85 26.54 12.79 -19.53
N VAL A 86 26.57 11.95 -18.50
CA VAL A 86 25.62 10.85 -18.29
C VAL A 86 24.93 11.07 -16.95
N THR A 87 23.68 10.63 -16.85
CA THR A 87 22.88 10.73 -15.63
C THR A 87 22.57 9.33 -15.14
N GLU A 88 22.75 9.13 -13.84
CA GLU A 88 22.32 7.93 -13.13
C GLU A 88 21.38 8.35 -11.99
N THR A 89 20.30 7.59 -11.80
CA THR A 89 19.25 7.91 -10.83
C THR A 89 19.08 6.77 -9.85
N PHE A 90 19.15 7.11 -8.56
CA PHE A 90 18.82 6.22 -7.46
C PHE A 90 17.57 6.77 -6.78
N ARG A 91 16.64 5.89 -6.42
CA ARG A 91 15.44 6.26 -5.66
C ARG A 91 15.64 5.92 -4.20
N TYR A 92 15.19 6.78 -3.30
CA TYR A 92 15.13 6.44 -1.88
C TYR A 92 13.70 6.59 -1.37
N THR A 93 13.42 5.98 -0.23
CA THR A 93 12.13 6.08 0.46
C THR A 93 12.36 6.67 1.83
N LEU A 94 11.61 7.71 2.16
CA LEU A 94 11.59 8.36 3.47
C LEU A 94 10.63 7.64 4.42
N SER A 95 10.95 7.70 5.71
CA SER A 95 10.02 7.49 6.80
C SER A 95 10.29 8.55 7.86
N ASP A 96 9.24 9.09 8.46
CA ASP A 96 9.30 9.95 9.64
C ASP A 96 9.07 9.17 10.96
N GLY A 97 9.04 7.83 10.89
CA GLY A 97 8.65 6.95 12.00
C GLY A 97 7.15 6.89 12.27
N GLN A 98 6.34 7.64 11.54
CA GLN A 98 4.89 7.58 11.60
C GLN A 98 4.34 6.81 10.40
N SER A 99 3.19 6.18 10.60
CA SER A 99 2.44 5.65 9.46
C SER A 99 1.68 6.80 8.82
N HIS A 100 2.23 7.39 7.76
CA HIS A 100 1.44 8.28 6.94
C HIS A 100 0.63 7.52 5.91
N LEU A 101 -0.67 7.77 5.94
CA LEU A 101 -1.54 7.46 4.82
C LEU A 101 -1.06 8.22 3.59
N VAL A 102 -0.47 7.51 2.63
CA VAL A 102 -0.45 8.00 1.25
C VAL A 102 -1.89 7.89 0.76
N GLN A 103 -2.64 9.00 0.77
CA GLN A 103 -3.75 9.14 -0.17
C GLN A 103 -3.13 9.03 -1.57
N GLN A 104 -3.26 7.88 -2.22
CA GLN A 104 -2.82 7.74 -3.61
C GLN A 104 -3.61 8.74 -4.46
N PRO A 105 -2.96 9.67 -5.19
CA PRO A 105 -3.62 10.46 -6.20
C PRO A 105 -3.52 9.70 -7.54
N GLY A 106 -4.47 8.81 -7.78
CA GLY A 106 -4.79 8.27 -9.10
C GLY A 106 -6.31 8.42 -9.33
N PRO A 107 -6.82 8.50 -10.56
CA PRO A 107 -8.22 8.83 -10.85
C PRO A 107 -9.21 7.68 -10.54
N TRP A 108 -8.84 6.78 -9.63
CA TRP A 108 -9.66 5.64 -9.26
C TRP A 108 -10.54 6.07 -8.09
N GLN A 109 -11.83 6.27 -8.38
CA GLN A 109 -12.81 6.46 -7.34
C GLN A 109 -12.84 5.18 -6.51
N ASN A 110 -12.34 5.24 -5.28
CA ASN A 110 -12.71 4.25 -4.27
C ASN A 110 -14.21 4.43 -4.10
N LEU A 111 -14.98 3.43 -4.51
CA LEU A 111 -16.41 3.62 -4.64
C LEU A 111 -17.10 3.78 -3.30
N LEU A 112 -16.43 3.33 -2.24
CA LEU A 112 -16.87 3.41 -0.87
C LEU A 112 -15.86 4.30 -0.12
N SER A 113 -15.89 5.60 -0.42
CA SER A 113 -14.96 6.60 0.13
C SER A 113 -15.12 6.89 1.63
N PHE A 114 -15.80 6.01 2.38
CA PHE A 114 -15.97 6.10 3.83
C PHE A 114 -16.10 4.69 4.41
N SER A 115 -14.98 4.09 4.83
CA SER A 115 -14.98 2.81 5.53
C SER A 115 -14.66 2.99 7.03
N GLU A 116 -15.37 3.94 7.62
CA GLU A 116 -15.57 4.03 9.07
C GLU A 116 -16.93 3.49 9.52
N SER A 117 -17.71 2.83 8.65
CA SER A 117 -19.00 2.31 9.10
C SER A 117 -19.52 1.10 8.34
N PHE A 118 -18.88 -0.06 8.54
CA PHE A 118 -19.51 -1.35 8.18
C PHE A 118 -20.75 -1.62 9.07
N ASP A 119 -20.96 -0.80 10.09
CA ASP A 119 -22.11 -0.79 11.00
C ASP A 119 -23.26 0.15 10.56
N ASN A 120 -23.07 1.02 9.56
CA ASN A 120 -24.06 2.00 9.10
C ASN A 120 -25.04 1.43 8.04
N ALA A 121 -26.16 2.13 7.86
CA ALA A 121 -27.30 1.81 7.00
C ALA A 121 -26.97 1.56 5.51
N GLY A 122 -25.77 1.89 5.04
CA GLY A 122 -25.31 1.60 3.68
C GLY A 122 -24.96 0.12 3.45
N TRP A 123 -24.55 -0.60 4.50
CA TRP A 123 -24.21 -2.02 4.42
C TRP A 123 -25.33 -2.90 4.93
N SER A 124 -25.74 -3.85 4.10
CA SER A 124 -26.73 -4.87 4.45
C SER A 124 -26.05 -6.20 4.75
N ARG A 125 -26.62 -6.96 5.69
CA ARG A 125 -26.11 -8.27 6.13
C ARG A 125 -26.84 -9.38 5.38
N PHE A 126 -26.14 -10.42 4.97
CA PHE A 126 -26.74 -11.59 4.33
C PHE A 126 -26.08 -12.91 4.80
N SER A 127 -26.80 -14.02 4.63
CA SER A 127 -26.32 -15.37 4.95
C SER A 127 -27.13 -16.44 4.19
N VAL A 128 -26.48 -17.49 3.65
CA VAL A 128 -27.14 -18.54 2.86
C VAL A 128 -26.51 -19.94 3.09
N PRO A 129 -27.15 -20.87 3.83
CA PRO A 129 -28.02 -20.72 5.00
C PRO A 129 -27.16 -20.63 6.28
N GLY A 130 -27.41 -19.63 7.14
CA GLY A 130 -26.60 -19.47 8.36
C GLY A 130 -26.99 -18.27 9.22
N THR A 131 -26.14 -17.98 10.20
CA THR A 131 -26.25 -16.80 11.08
C THR A 131 -25.83 -15.55 10.30
N LEU A 132 -26.53 -14.43 10.53
CA LEU A 132 -26.11 -13.14 9.97
C LEU A 132 -24.76 -12.71 10.58
N PRO A 133 -23.90 -12.05 9.80
CA PRO A 133 -22.68 -11.45 10.32
C PRO A 133 -22.92 -10.51 11.50
N LEU A 134 -22.04 -10.56 12.49
CA LEU A 134 -22.02 -9.56 13.56
C LEU A 134 -21.03 -8.47 13.19
N VAL A 135 -21.43 -7.20 13.38
CA VAL A 135 -20.53 -6.05 13.26
C VAL A 135 -20.54 -5.32 14.59
N ALA A 136 -19.37 -5.16 15.21
CA ALA A 136 -19.17 -4.33 16.37
C ALA A 136 -18.36 -3.10 15.94
N ALA A 137 -18.98 -1.94 16.02
CA ALA A 137 -18.42 -0.69 15.57
C ALA A 137 -17.29 -0.22 16.48
N ASP A 138 -16.25 0.35 15.90
CA ASP A 138 -15.25 1.14 16.62
C ASP A 138 -14.53 0.43 17.79
N VAL A 139 -14.28 -0.88 17.66
CA VAL A 139 -13.77 -1.70 18.78
C VAL A 139 -12.27 -1.99 18.75
N ALA A 140 -11.58 -1.60 17.68
CA ALA A 140 -10.17 -1.90 17.49
C ALA A 140 -9.38 -0.69 17.00
N ALA A 141 -8.08 -0.67 17.27
CA ALA A 141 -7.19 0.32 16.65
C ALA A 141 -7.14 0.08 15.14
N ASP A 142 -7.11 1.16 14.37
CA ASP A 142 -6.91 1.10 12.92
C ASP A 142 -5.54 0.49 12.52
N PRO A 143 -5.28 0.27 11.22
CA PRO A 143 -4.01 -0.22 10.72
C PRO A 143 -2.80 0.66 11.03
N PHE A 144 -3.01 1.90 11.47
CA PHE A 144 -1.98 2.93 11.63
C PHE A 144 -1.74 3.31 13.10
N GLY A 145 -2.48 2.70 14.03
CA GLY A 145 -2.38 2.94 15.47
C GLY A 145 -2.90 4.32 15.92
N GLN A 146 -3.82 4.93 15.16
CA GLN A 146 -4.35 6.28 15.42
C GLN A 146 -5.63 6.28 16.28
N THR A 147 -6.29 7.44 16.41
CA THR A 147 -7.57 7.60 17.14
C THR A 147 -8.80 7.12 16.37
N THR A 148 -8.63 6.80 15.08
CA THR A 148 -9.65 6.14 14.27
C THR A 148 -9.74 4.67 14.66
N THR A 149 -10.97 4.16 14.66
CA THR A 149 -11.26 2.82 15.15
C THR A 149 -11.75 1.92 14.01
N ALA A 150 -11.26 0.69 14.01
CA ALA A 150 -11.68 -0.36 13.10
C ALA A 150 -12.89 -1.10 13.66
N ASP A 151 -13.74 -1.57 12.74
CA ASP A 151 -14.89 -2.40 13.07
C ASP A 151 -14.45 -3.85 13.21
N ARG A 152 -15.11 -4.59 14.11
CA ARG A 152 -14.96 -6.04 14.18
C ARG A 152 -16.13 -6.72 13.50
N VAL A 153 -15.83 -7.49 12.46
CA VAL A 153 -16.80 -8.23 11.65
C VAL A 153 -16.62 -9.72 11.90
N THR A 154 -17.70 -10.41 12.27
CA THR A 154 -17.73 -11.88 12.36
C THR A 154 -18.47 -12.42 11.15
N LEU A 155 -17.77 -13.18 10.31
CA LEU A 155 -18.31 -13.86 9.15
C LEU A 155 -18.37 -15.36 9.46
N SER A 156 -19.55 -15.97 9.35
CA SER A 156 -19.79 -17.35 9.78
C SER A 156 -20.49 -18.18 8.72
N GLY A 157 -19.98 -19.38 8.46
CA GLY A 157 -20.61 -20.34 7.57
C GLY A 157 -20.47 -19.98 6.09
N ILE A 158 -21.02 -20.84 5.24
CA ILE A 158 -20.97 -20.66 3.79
C ILE A 158 -21.80 -19.44 3.38
N ALA A 159 -21.23 -18.57 2.56
CA ALA A 159 -21.95 -17.44 1.94
C ALA A 159 -22.64 -16.49 2.95
N SER A 160 -21.96 -16.12 4.04
CA SER A 160 -22.36 -14.99 4.88
C SER A 160 -21.47 -13.78 4.63
N GLY A 161 -22.04 -12.58 4.74
CA GLY A 161 -21.28 -11.38 4.43
C GLY A 161 -22.04 -10.08 4.58
N LEU A 162 -21.32 -9.00 4.28
CA LEU A 162 -21.84 -7.66 4.16
C LEU A 162 -21.92 -7.33 2.67
N TYR A 163 -23.02 -6.73 2.22
CA TYR A 163 -23.15 -6.24 0.86
C TYR A 163 -23.65 -4.80 0.83
N GLN A 164 -23.26 -4.08 -0.20
CA GLN A 164 -23.79 -2.77 -0.52
C GLN A 164 -24.25 -2.78 -1.97
N ASP A 165 -25.47 -2.29 -2.19
CA ASP A 165 -25.97 -2.03 -3.53
C ASP A 165 -25.41 -0.70 -4.00
N ALA A 166 -24.52 -0.75 -4.98
CA ALA A 166 -23.89 0.42 -5.55
C ALA A 166 -24.06 0.40 -7.07
N ALA A 167 -24.67 1.47 -7.61
CA ALA A 167 -24.73 1.70 -9.05
C ALA A 167 -23.39 2.30 -9.52
N VAL A 168 -22.60 1.47 -10.19
CA VAL A 168 -21.22 1.80 -10.55
C VAL A 168 -20.99 1.54 -12.02
N THR A 169 -20.45 2.50 -12.77
CA THR A 169 -20.19 2.34 -14.21
C THR A 169 -18.71 2.50 -14.48
N GLY A 170 -18.13 1.64 -15.31
CA GLY A 170 -16.71 1.72 -15.68
C GLY A 170 -15.78 1.04 -14.66
N GLN A 171 -14.48 1.28 -14.78
CA GLN A 171 -13.48 0.60 -13.97
C GLN A 171 -13.36 1.22 -12.57
N HIS A 172 -13.42 0.39 -11.54
CA HIS A 172 -13.40 0.76 -10.13
C HIS A 172 -12.45 -0.13 -9.33
N SER A 173 -12.13 0.33 -8.13
CA SER A 173 -11.41 -0.47 -7.13
C SER A 173 -12.12 -0.43 -5.79
N PHE A 174 -12.13 -1.57 -5.10
CA PHE A 174 -12.47 -1.68 -3.69
C PHE A 174 -11.19 -2.02 -2.92
N SER A 175 -10.83 -1.19 -1.95
CA SER A 175 -9.73 -1.44 -1.03
C SER A 175 -10.26 -1.57 0.39
N VAL A 176 -9.72 -2.52 1.14
CA VAL A 176 -10.00 -2.68 2.57
C VAL A 176 -8.75 -3.15 3.28
N TRP A 177 -8.52 -2.65 4.48
CA TRP A 177 -7.58 -3.21 5.43
C TRP A 177 -8.29 -4.25 6.28
N MET A 178 -7.68 -5.42 6.40
CA MET A 178 -8.21 -6.50 7.23
C MET A 178 -7.09 -7.19 7.98
N ARG A 179 -7.41 -7.64 9.20
CA ARG A 179 -6.65 -8.65 9.92
C ARG A 179 -7.57 -9.66 10.57
N LEU A 180 -7.08 -10.88 10.71
CA LEU A 180 -7.72 -11.97 11.42
C LEU A 180 -7.50 -11.81 12.93
N VAL A 181 -8.60 -11.75 13.67
CA VAL A 181 -8.58 -11.79 15.14
C VAL A 181 -8.61 -13.24 15.63
N SER A 182 -9.49 -14.05 15.05
CA SER A 182 -9.61 -15.48 15.39
C SER A 182 -10.40 -16.26 14.35
N GLY A 183 -10.25 -17.58 14.38
CA GLY A 183 -10.98 -18.48 13.48
C GLY A 183 -10.29 -18.63 12.12
N ASP A 184 -11.10 -18.64 11.06
CA ASP A 184 -10.66 -18.80 9.68
C ASP A 184 -10.34 -17.45 9.03
N GLY A 185 -9.19 -17.38 8.37
CA GLY A 185 -8.73 -16.18 7.67
C GLY A 185 -9.30 -16.04 6.26
N HIS A 186 -9.98 -17.06 5.73
CA HIS A 186 -10.46 -17.07 4.35
C HIS A 186 -11.70 -16.20 4.17
N PHE A 187 -11.66 -15.33 3.18
CA PHE A 187 -12.77 -14.45 2.83
C PHE A 187 -12.74 -14.12 1.33
N SER A 188 -13.80 -13.51 0.83
CA SER A 188 -13.91 -13.16 -0.58
C SER A 188 -14.57 -11.80 -0.79
N PHE A 189 -14.17 -11.14 -1.86
CA PHE A 189 -14.89 -10.04 -2.47
C PHE A 189 -15.77 -10.58 -3.60
N ASN A 190 -17.03 -10.20 -3.65
CA ASN A 190 -17.90 -10.47 -4.78
C ASN A 190 -18.41 -9.17 -5.39
N TYR A 191 -18.46 -9.10 -6.72
CA TYR A 191 -19.17 -8.03 -7.43
C TYR A 191 -20.01 -8.59 -8.57
N TYR A 192 -21.14 -7.93 -8.85
CA TYR A 192 -22.00 -8.27 -9.98
C TYR A 192 -21.66 -7.39 -11.20
N ASP A 193 -21.37 -8.02 -12.34
CA ASP A 193 -20.96 -7.34 -13.58
C ASP A 193 -22.12 -7.13 -14.58
N GLY A 194 -23.35 -7.55 -14.24
CA GLY A 194 -24.52 -7.49 -15.13
C GLY A 194 -24.87 -8.80 -15.83
N GLY A 195 -24.01 -9.80 -15.76
CA GLY A 195 -24.29 -11.16 -16.20
C GLY A 195 -24.09 -12.18 -15.09
N SER A 196 -23.07 -11.99 -14.24
CA SER A 196 -22.66 -12.95 -13.23
C SER A 196 -22.03 -12.31 -11.98
N ASN A 197 -22.01 -13.10 -10.90
CA ASN A 197 -21.24 -12.79 -9.70
C ASN A 197 -19.78 -13.20 -9.93
N ASN A 198 -18.86 -12.29 -9.66
CA ASN A 198 -17.42 -12.50 -9.78
C ASN A 198 -16.78 -12.52 -8.39
N LEU A 199 -16.34 -13.71 -7.98
CA LEU A 199 -15.73 -13.94 -6.69
C LEU A 199 -14.20 -13.83 -6.75
N GLN A 200 -13.61 -13.11 -5.81
CA GLN A 200 -12.18 -12.96 -5.64
C GLN A 200 -11.81 -13.25 -4.18
N SER A 201 -11.21 -14.41 -3.92
CA SER A 201 -10.85 -14.85 -2.56
C SER A 201 -9.48 -14.31 -2.12
N ALA A 202 -9.35 -14.16 -0.81
CA ALA A 202 -8.10 -13.80 -0.12
C ALA A 202 -8.07 -14.46 1.27
N VAL A 203 -6.90 -14.36 1.92
CA VAL A 203 -6.70 -14.89 3.28
C VAL A 203 -6.09 -13.79 4.14
N ALA A 204 -6.81 -13.38 5.18
CA ALA A 204 -6.31 -12.48 6.21
C ALA A 204 -5.51 -13.25 7.25
N THR A 205 -4.46 -12.60 7.77
CA THR A 205 -3.60 -13.11 8.84
C THR A 205 -3.73 -12.22 10.08
N GLY A 206 -3.04 -12.54 11.17
CA GLY A 206 -3.07 -11.72 12.39
C GLY A 206 -2.52 -10.30 12.24
N GLU A 207 -1.87 -10.00 11.11
CA GLU A 207 -1.33 -8.68 10.79
C GLU A 207 -2.27 -7.89 9.90
N TRP A 208 -2.23 -6.56 10.00
CA TRP A 208 -2.97 -5.68 9.10
C TRP A 208 -2.48 -5.81 7.66
N GLN A 209 -3.40 -6.17 6.76
CA GLN A 209 -3.12 -6.33 5.33
C GLN A 209 -4.12 -5.51 4.53
N ARG A 210 -3.63 -4.77 3.53
CA ARG A 210 -4.49 -4.09 2.56
C ARG A 210 -4.80 -5.02 1.39
N PHE A 211 -6.08 -5.30 1.21
CA PHE A 211 -6.59 -6.01 0.05
C PHE A 211 -7.19 -5.01 -0.93
N THR A 212 -6.99 -5.23 -2.22
CA THR A 212 -7.51 -4.34 -3.26
C THR A 212 -7.95 -5.16 -4.47
N TRP A 213 -9.19 -4.98 -4.85
CA TRP A 213 -9.80 -5.63 -6.00
C TRP A 213 -10.21 -4.59 -7.01
N THR A 214 -9.98 -4.89 -8.29
CA THR A 214 -10.45 -4.07 -9.41
C THR A 214 -11.62 -4.76 -10.07
N PHE A 215 -12.66 -3.99 -10.39
CA PHE A 215 -13.86 -4.50 -11.04
C PHE A 215 -14.39 -3.48 -12.06
N THR A 216 -15.20 -3.95 -13.01
CA THR A 216 -15.88 -3.08 -13.97
C THR A 216 -17.37 -3.08 -13.68
N GLY A 217 -17.88 -1.92 -13.30
CA GLY A 217 -19.28 -1.68 -13.06
C GLY A 217 -20.08 -1.54 -14.35
N ASN A 218 -21.29 -2.08 -14.34
CA ASN A 218 -22.23 -2.07 -15.48
C ASN A 218 -23.25 -0.92 -15.44
N GLY A 219 -23.23 -0.10 -14.39
CA GLY A 219 -24.15 1.02 -14.17
C GLY A 219 -25.54 0.65 -13.62
N ALA A 220 -25.83 -0.62 -13.40
CA ALA A 220 -27.06 -1.05 -12.76
C ALA A 220 -26.95 -0.90 -11.24
N GLY A 221 -27.99 -0.39 -10.57
CA GLY A 221 -28.15 -0.43 -9.11
C GLY A 221 -28.48 -1.83 -8.62
N SER A 222 -27.72 -2.82 -9.07
CA SER A 222 -27.72 -4.19 -8.58
C SER A 222 -26.28 -4.72 -8.54
N GLY A 223 -25.30 -3.82 -8.64
CA GLY A 223 -23.87 -4.07 -8.50
C GLY A 223 -23.55 -4.34 -7.04
N ASN A 224 -24.03 -5.47 -6.52
CA ASN A 224 -23.83 -5.84 -5.13
C ASN A 224 -22.35 -6.13 -4.93
N VAL A 225 -21.67 -5.19 -4.29
CA VAL A 225 -20.32 -5.39 -3.79
C VAL A 225 -20.45 -6.04 -2.41
N ALA A 226 -19.84 -7.20 -2.22
CA ALA A 226 -19.92 -7.93 -0.97
C ALA A 226 -18.56 -8.36 -0.44
N LEU A 227 -18.39 -8.22 0.88
CA LEU A 227 -17.36 -8.90 1.66
C LEU A 227 -17.98 -10.14 2.29
N MET A 228 -17.44 -11.32 2.01
CA MET A 228 -18.08 -12.60 2.31
C MET A 228 -17.08 -13.57 2.96
N HIS A 229 -17.56 -14.48 3.81
CA HIS A 229 -16.77 -15.65 4.19
C HIS A 229 -16.56 -16.55 2.96
N ASP A 230 -15.41 -17.26 2.90
CA ASP A 230 -15.11 -18.11 1.76
C ASP A 230 -16.20 -19.19 1.55
N PHE A 231 -16.70 -19.29 0.32
CA PHE A 231 -17.79 -20.19 -0.06
C PHE A 231 -17.45 -21.67 0.12
N ASN A 232 -16.16 -22.02 0.14
CA ASN A 232 -15.69 -23.40 0.27
C ASN A 232 -15.34 -23.75 1.72
N GLN A 233 -15.42 -22.80 2.65
CA GLN A 233 -15.11 -23.01 4.06
C GLN A 233 -16.32 -22.71 4.94
N ALA A 234 -16.81 -23.72 5.66
CA ALA A 234 -17.91 -23.58 6.62
C ALA A 234 -17.47 -23.03 7.98
N ALA A 235 -16.21 -22.63 8.11
CA ALA A 235 -15.64 -22.09 9.34
C ALA A 235 -16.18 -20.68 9.64
N THR A 236 -15.77 -20.12 10.78
CA THR A 236 -16.07 -18.75 11.17
C THR A 236 -14.76 -17.98 11.25
N GLY A 237 -14.72 -16.80 10.64
CA GLY A 237 -13.64 -15.83 10.77
C GLY A 237 -14.11 -14.59 11.51
N VAL A 238 -13.33 -14.14 12.48
CA VAL A 238 -13.49 -12.84 13.12
C VAL A 238 -12.40 -11.93 12.60
N PHE A 239 -12.79 -10.85 11.94
CA PHE A 239 -11.90 -9.90 11.30
C PHE A 239 -12.03 -8.53 11.96
N GLU A 240 -10.93 -7.81 12.02
CA GLU A 240 -10.96 -6.36 12.16
C GLU A 240 -10.78 -5.75 10.78
N VAL A 241 -11.63 -4.78 10.46
CA VAL A 241 -11.82 -4.26 9.11
C VAL A 241 -11.80 -2.74 9.17
N TRP A 242 -11.05 -2.12 8.28
CA TRP A 242 -10.89 -0.67 8.16
C TRP A 242 -10.67 -0.29 6.69
N GLY A 243 -10.90 0.95 6.27
CA GLY A 243 -10.72 1.33 4.86
C GLY A 243 -11.27 2.68 4.44
#